data_AF-A0A914W4F3-F1
#
_entry.id   AF-A0A914W4F3-F1
#
_cell.length_a   1.000
_cell.length_b   1.000
_cell.length_c   1.000
_cell.angle_alpha   90.00
_cell.angle_beta   90.00
_cell.angle_gamma   90.00
#
_symmetry.space_group_name_H-M   'P 1'
#
loop_
_entity.id
_entity.type
_entity.pdbx_description
1 polymer ?
#
loop_
_entity_poly.entity_id
_entity_poly.type
_entity_poly.pdbx_seq_one_letter_code
_entity_poly.pdbx_strand_id
1 'polypeptide(L)'
;MCLAEKERANCLYNDRFCELSKARLEIYAFYFPIFKSRDIDPLSIKTIYYEPHHLDLATSKSWGMTFTPVWWACDLKRSFGSGTNVVIDCGEATYKGFSVEDIDKFLEAIKPLLNSDVRIEAKFPFWKKSGDSQAKDK
;
A
#
# COMPACT_ATOMS: atom_id res chain seq x y z
N MET A 1 11.62 -20.81 23.19
CA MET A 1 11.54 -19.88 22.05
C MET A 1 10.31 -19.03 22.23
N CYS A 2 10.48 -17.73 22.40
CA CYS A 2 9.37 -16.80 22.58
C CYS A 2 8.63 -16.60 21.25
N LEU A 3 7.32 -16.38 21.29
CA LEU A 3 6.47 -16.20 20.09
C LEU A 3 7.03 -15.14 19.12
N ALA A 4 7.64 -14.08 19.65
CA ALA A 4 8.25 -12.99 18.88
C ALA A 4 9.46 -13.40 18.02
N GLU A 5 10.26 -14.40 18.44
CA GLU A 5 11.39 -14.90 17.64
C GLU A 5 10.92 -15.77 16.47
N LYS A 6 9.79 -16.46 16.67
CA LYS A 6 9.16 -17.33 15.66
C LYS A 6 8.50 -16.54 14.53
N GLU A 7 8.00 -15.34 14.83
CA GLU A 7 7.43 -14.43 13.83
C GLU A 7 8.52 -13.79 12.98
N ARG A 8 9.64 -13.36 13.58
CA ARG A 8 10.79 -12.82 12.83
C ARG A 8 11.41 -13.81 11.85
N ALA A 9 11.41 -15.11 12.17
CA ALA A 9 11.87 -16.16 11.26
C ALA A 9 10.97 -16.36 10.02
N ASN A 10 9.79 -15.76 9.99
CA ASN A 10 8.85 -15.80 8.86
C ASN A 10 8.68 -14.45 8.15
N CYS A 11 9.56 -13.49 8.42
CA CYS A 11 9.63 -12.21 7.71
C CYS A 11 10.10 -12.46 6.27
N LEU A 12 9.25 -12.16 5.30
CA LEU A 12 9.55 -12.25 3.86
C LEU A 12 10.06 -10.93 3.30
N TYR A 13 9.61 -9.81 3.89
CA TYR A 13 10.02 -8.47 3.51
C TYR A 13 9.86 -7.54 4.72
N ASN A 14 10.79 -6.60 4.90
CA ASN A 14 10.71 -5.58 5.94
C ASN A 14 11.42 -4.33 5.46
N ASP A 15 10.74 -3.19 5.57
CA ASP A 15 11.32 -1.87 5.35
C ASP A 15 10.87 -0.91 6.46
N ARG A 16 11.13 0.38 6.31
CA ARG A 16 10.77 1.38 7.33
C ARG A 16 9.27 1.64 7.47
N PHE A 17 8.44 1.14 6.56
CA PHE A 17 7.02 1.45 6.44
C PHE A 17 6.12 0.23 6.66
N CYS A 18 6.59 -0.97 6.34
CA CYS A 18 5.86 -2.19 6.55
C CYS A 18 6.76 -3.40 6.81
N GLU A 19 6.15 -4.42 7.42
CA GLU A 19 6.70 -5.77 7.50
C GLU A 19 5.70 -6.75 6.91
N LEU A 20 6.20 -7.65 6.08
CA LEU A 20 5.45 -8.75 5.49
C LEU A 20 5.97 -10.06 6.05
N SER A 21 5.04 -10.82 6.60
CA SER A 21 5.23 -12.22 6.99
C SER A 21 4.30 -13.12 6.18
N LYS A 22 4.44 -14.44 6.31
CA LYS A 22 3.51 -15.41 5.70
C LYS A 22 2.05 -15.25 6.12
N ALA A 23 1.79 -14.63 7.27
CA ALA A 23 0.45 -14.56 7.88
C ALA A 23 -0.16 -13.15 7.85
N ARG A 24 0.67 -12.10 7.85
CA ARG A 24 0.21 -10.71 7.89
C ARG A 24 1.14 -9.78 7.14
N LEU A 25 0.55 -8.76 6.53
CA LEU A 25 1.19 -7.51 6.15
C LEU A 25 0.88 -6.48 7.24
N GLU A 26 1.90 -6.05 7.97
CA GLU A 26 1.80 -4.99 8.97
C GLU A 26 2.26 -3.66 8.36
N ILE A 27 1.38 -2.66 8.35
CA ILE A 27 1.70 -1.30 7.92
C ILE A 27 1.94 -0.44 9.17
N TYR A 28 3.16 0.07 9.30
CA TYR A 28 3.55 0.89 10.45
C TYR A 28 2.90 2.27 10.44
N ALA A 29 2.69 2.83 11.63
CA ALA A 29 2.17 4.18 11.83
C ALA A 29 0.90 4.51 11.01
N PHE A 30 0.05 3.49 10.78
CA PHE A 30 -1.18 3.61 10.00
C PHE A 30 -2.21 4.55 10.67
N TYR A 31 -2.30 4.47 12.00
CA TYR A 31 -3.11 5.37 12.82
C TYR A 31 -2.22 6.38 13.56
N PHE A 32 -1.75 7.39 12.85
CA PHE A 32 -1.07 8.54 13.45
C PHE A 32 -2.10 9.52 14.05
N PRO A 33 -1.85 10.20 15.20
CA PRO A 33 -0.56 10.34 15.93
C PRO A 33 -0.27 9.28 17.00
N ILE A 34 -1.12 8.27 17.18
CA ILE A 34 -0.91 7.21 18.19
C ILE A 34 0.08 6.12 17.73
N PHE A 35 0.69 6.28 16.55
CA PHE A 35 1.67 5.38 15.94
C PHE A 35 1.26 3.89 15.91
N LYS A 36 -0.05 3.61 15.88
CA LYS A 36 -0.54 2.23 15.85
C LYS A 36 -0.46 1.68 14.42
N SER A 37 0.10 0.48 14.28
CA SER A 37 0.15 -0.26 13.03
C SER A 37 -1.22 -0.79 12.60
N ARG A 38 -1.34 -1.19 11.33
CA ARG A 38 -2.49 -1.91 10.80
C ARG A 38 -2.04 -3.23 10.20
N ASP A 39 -2.61 -4.32 10.70
CA ASP A 39 -2.43 -5.64 10.10
C ASP A 39 -3.45 -5.87 8.98
N ILE A 40 -2.98 -6.52 7.93
CA ILE A 40 -3.77 -6.97 6.78
C ILE A 40 -3.43 -8.44 6.55
N ASP A 41 -4.46 -9.27 6.45
CA ASP A 41 -4.33 -10.65 5.98
C ASP A 41 -4.07 -10.63 4.46
N PRO A 42 -2.95 -11.18 3.95
CA PRO A 42 -2.67 -11.24 2.52
C PRO A 42 -3.80 -11.89 1.70
N LEU A 43 -4.54 -12.84 2.28
CA LEU A 43 -5.68 -13.52 1.63
C LEU A 43 -6.92 -12.63 1.52
N SER A 44 -6.99 -11.52 2.25
CA SER A 44 -8.08 -10.54 2.15
C SER A 44 -7.86 -9.51 1.03
N ILE A 45 -6.65 -9.44 0.49
CA ILE A 45 -6.27 -8.49 -0.56
C ILE A 45 -6.98 -8.87 -1.85
N LYS A 46 -7.63 -7.90 -2.49
CA LYS A 46 -8.30 -8.05 -3.79
C LYS A 46 -7.50 -7.38 -4.91
N THR A 47 -6.94 -6.22 -4.61
CA THR A 47 -6.14 -5.46 -5.56
C THR A 47 -4.98 -4.75 -4.86
N ILE A 48 -3.81 -4.78 -5.49
CA ILE A 48 -2.64 -3.99 -5.10
C ILE A 48 -2.41 -2.96 -6.19
N TYR A 49 -2.50 -1.69 -5.83
CA TYR A 49 -2.12 -0.60 -6.71
C TYR A 49 -0.76 -0.04 -6.27
N TYR A 50 0.09 0.33 -7.22
CA TYR A 50 1.37 0.96 -6.90
C TYR A 50 1.78 2.00 -7.94
N GLU A 51 2.53 3.00 -7.50
CA GLU A 51 3.09 4.02 -8.38
C GLU A 51 4.33 4.65 -7.74
N PRO A 52 5.30 5.16 -8.53
CA PRO A 52 6.38 5.95 -7.98
C PRO A 52 5.85 7.15 -7.19
N HIS A 53 6.54 7.53 -6.12
CA HIS A 53 6.19 8.74 -5.36
C HIS A 53 6.05 9.94 -6.29
N HIS A 54 4.87 10.57 -6.26
CA HIS A 54 4.63 11.83 -6.91
C HIS A 54 3.89 12.76 -5.94
N LEU A 55 4.30 14.03 -5.93
CA LEU A 55 3.69 15.07 -5.11
C LEU A 55 2.43 15.58 -5.80
N ASP A 56 1.33 14.86 -5.60
CA ASP A 56 -0.01 15.42 -5.83
C ASP A 56 -0.83 15.25 -4.56
N LEU A 57 -1.11 16.37 -3.90
CA LEU A 57 -1.87 16.42 -2.65
C LEU A 57 -3.32 15.90 -2.82
N ALA A 58 -3.81 15.80 -4.07
CA ALA A 58 -5.08 15.16 -4.38
C ALA A 58 -5.00 13.63 -4.36
N THR A 59 -3.83 13.04 -4.63
CA THR A 59 -3.64 11.60 -4.79
C THR A 59 -3.02 10.94 -3.57
N SER A 60 -2.04 11.59 -2.96
CA SER A 60 -1.30 11.08 -1.82
C SER A 60 -1.08 12.16 -0.77
N LYS A 61 -1.03 11.75 0.50
CA LYS A 61 -0.83 12.65 1.64
C LYS A 61 0.20 12.06 2.58
N SER A 62 0.83 12.92 3.37
CA SER A 62 1.76 12.47 4.41
C SER A 62 1.08 11.55 5.44
N TRP A 63 -0.22 11.71 5.71
CA TRP A 63 -1.01 10.81 6.57
C TRP A 63 -2.51 11.11 6.49
N GLY A 64 -3.33 10.12 6.85
CA GLY A 64 -4.79 10.24 6.95
C GLY A 64 -5.51 10.12 5.61
N MET A 65 -6.80 10.48 5.58
CA MET A 65 -7.63 10.34 4.38
C MET A 65 -7.41 11.50 3.39
N THR A 66 -7.38 11.18 2.10
CA THR A 66 -7.39 12.13 0.96
C THR A 66 -8.82 12.43 0.48
N PHE A 67 -8.97 13.15 -0.64
CA PHE A 67 -10.27 13.29 -1.32
C PHE A 67 -10.75 12.00 -2.00
N THR A 68 -9.84 11.04 -2.14
CA THR A 68 -10.13 9.65 -2.53
C THR A 68 -10.37 8.80 -1.28
N PRO A 69 -11.02 7.63 -1.39
CA PRO A 69 -11.27 6.73 -0.25
C PRO A 69 -9.99 6.01 0.23
N VAL A 70 -8.81 6.64 0.13
CA VAL A 70 -7.52 6.09 0.55
C VAL A 70 -7.14 6.69 1.89
N TRP A 71 -6.87 5.85 2.88
CA TRP A 71 -6.29 6.23 4.15
C TRP A 71 -4.79 5.97 4.13
N TRP A 72 -3.99 7.02 4.25
CA TRP A 72 -2.53 6.95 4.18
C TRP A 72 -1.89 6.76 5.56
N ALA A 73 -1.01 5.77 5.65
CA ALA A 73 -0.05 5.63 6.74
C ALA A 73 0.92 6.82 6.76
N CYS A 74 1.43 7.12 7.96
CA CYS A 74 2.28 8.29 8.17
C CYS A 74 3.64 8.14 7.49
N ASP A 75 3.89 8.99 6.50
CA ASP A 75 5.19 9.22 5.88
C ASP A 75 5.37 10.73 5.62
N LEU A 76 5.95 11.43 6.60
CA LEU A 76 6.25 12.86 6.48
C LEU A 76 7.30 13.16 5.39
N LYS A 77 8.05 12.15 4.95
CA LYS A 77 9.07 12.28 3.90
C LYS A 77 8.54 11.84 2.52
N ARG A 78 7.26 11.44 2.40
CA ARG A 78 6.64 11.02 1.13
C ARG A 78 6.86 12.04 0.02
N SER A 79 6.81 13.33 0.37
CA SER A 79 7.00 14.47 -0.52
C SER A 79 8.45 14.73 -0.94
N PHE A 80 9.43 14.16 -0.26
CA PHE A 80 10.85 14.49 -0.42
C PHE A 80 11.74 13.26 -0.69
N GLY A 81 11.14 12.07 -0.78
CA GLY A 81 11.86 10.80 -0.76
C GLY A 81 11.73 9.99 -2.04
N SER A 82 12.72 9.14 -2.27
CA SER A 82 12.60 7.97 -3.15
C SER A 82 11.67 6.93 -2.52
N GLY A 83 10.87 6.26 -3.35
CA GLY A 83 9.97 5.20 -2.92
C GLY A 83 8.77 5.05 -3.85
N THR A 84 7.91 4.11 -3.51
CA THR A 84 6.69 3.79 -4.24
C THR A 84 5.49 3.90 -3.31
N ASN A 85 4.46 4.61 -3.73
CA ASN A 85 3.17 4.63 -3.08
C ASN A 85 2.46 3.31 -3.38
N VAL A 86 1.99 2.60 -2.36
CA VAL A 86 1.22 1.36 -2.50
C VAL A 86 -0.16 1.56 -1.86
N VAL A 87 -1.20 1.10 -2.55
CA VAL A 87 -2.58 1.14 -2.08
C VAL A 87 -3.18 -0.27 -2.16
N ILE A 88 -3.70 -0.73 -1.02
CA ILE A 88 -4.29 -2.07 -0.89
C ILE A 88 -5.80 -1.97 -0.79
N ASP A 89 -6.47 -2.74 -1.65
CA ASP A 89 -7.90 -3.01 -1.58
C ASP A 89 -8.16 -4.33 -0.85
N CYS A 90 -8.95 -4.30 0.23
CA CYS A 90 -9.42 -5.50 0.93
C CYS A 90 -10.94 -5.73 0.76
N GLY A 91 -11.61 -4.96 -0.10
CA GLY A 91 -13.07 -4.93 -0.21
C GLY A 91 -13.77 -4.16 0.92
N GLU A 92 -13.04 -3.30 1.63
CA GLU A 92 -13.59 -2.41 2.66
C GLU A 92 -13.94 -1.03 2.08
N ALA A 93 -14.61 -0.18 2.86
CA ALA A 93 -14.98 1.18 2.44
C ALA A 93 -13.77 2.09 2.17
N THR A 94 -12.61 1.79 2.78
CA THR A 94 -11.38 2.56 2.64
C THR A 94 -10.21 1.67 2.21
N TYR A 95 -9.43 2.18 1.26
CA TYR A 95 -8.17 1.59 0.82
C TYR A 95 -7.04 1.96 1.79
N LYS A 96 -6.01 1.12 1.85
CA LYS A 96 -4.87 1.31 2.76
C LYS A 96 -3.66 1.77 1.96
N GLY A 97 -3.36 3.05 2.04
CA GLY A 97 -2.21 3.67 1.39
C GLY A 97 -0.99 3.67 2.29
N PHE A 98 0.17 3.31 1.77
CA PHE A 98 1.46 3.40 2.48
C PHE A 98 2.62 3.53 1.49
N SER A 99 3.83 3.70 2.01
CA SER A 99 5.04 3.77 1.20
C SER A 99 5.77 2.44 1.23
N VAL A 100 6.50 2.14 0.16
CA VAL A 100 7.42 1.00 0.07
C VAL A 100 8.75 1.50 -0.49
N GLU A 101 9.87 1.06 0.07
CA GLU A 101 11.20 1.47 -0.40
C GLU A 101 11.59 0.81 -1.73
N ASP A 102 11.28 -0.48 -1.88
CA ASP A 102 11.63 -1.31 -3.04
C ASP A 102 10.41 -2.12 -3.47
N ILE A 103 9.69 -1.61 -4.49
CA ILE A 103 8.43 -2.21 -4.95
C ILE A 103 8.65 -3.60 -5.54
N ASP A 104 9.76 -3.85 -6.22
CA ASP A 104 10.00 -5.13 -6.87
C ASP A 104 10.18 -6.23 -5.83
N LYS A 105 10.97 -5.98 -4.78
CA LYS A 105 11.12 -6.93 -3.65
C LYS A 105 9.83 -7.13 -2.89
N PHE A 106 9.07 -6.06 -2.64
CA PHE A 106 7.78 -6.17 -1.97
C PHE A 106 6.82 -7.04 -2.79
N LEU A 107 6.71 -6.80 -4.10
CA LEU A 107 5.85 -7.57 -4.99
C LEU A 107 6.31 -9.02 -5.11
N GLU A 108 7.61 -9.28 -5.21
CA GLU A 108 8.17 -10.65 -5.20
C GLU A 108 7.80 -11.41 -3.92
N ALA A 109 7.87 -10.74 -2.77
CA ALA A 109 7.58 -11.34 -1.47
C ALA A 109 6.07 -11.56 -1.22
N ILE A 110 5.20 -10.65 -1.67
CA ILE A 110 3.75 -10.72 -1.39
C ILE A 110 3.00 -11.61 -2.38
N LYS A 111 3.41 -11.65 -3.66
CA LYS A 111 2.72 -12.41 -4.72
C LYS A 111 2.42 -13.87 -4.35
N PRO A 112 3.35 -14.64 -3.73
CA PRO A 112 3.08 -16.03 -3.36
C PRO A 112 2.03 -16.21 -2.26
N LEU A 113 1.68 -15.15 -1.53
CA LEU A 113 0.72 -15.17 -0.43
C LEU A 113 -0.69 -14.74 -0.84
N LEU A 114 -0.85 -14.20 -2.04
CA LEU A 114 -2.12 -13.68 -2.55
C LEU A 114 -2.99 -14.81 -3.11
N ASN A 115 -4.31 -14.57 -3.15
CA ASN A 115 -5.20 -15.43 -3.94
C ASN A 115 -4.90 -15.29 -5.44
N SER A 116 -5.26 -16.31 -6.22
CA SER A 116 -5.00 -16.34 -7.66
C SER A 116 -5.73 -15.27 -8.47
N ASP A 117 -6.79 -14.67 -7.92
CA ASP A 117 -7.63 -13.65 -8.56
C ASP A 117 -7.23 -12.21 -8.21
N VAL A 118 -6.20 -12.03 -7.39
CA VAL A 118 -5.72 -10.69 -6.99
C VAL A 118 -5.15 -9.94 -8.18
N ARG A 119 -5.59 -8.68 -8.33
CA ARG A 119 -5.10 -7.79 -9.37
C ARG A 119 -3.91 -6.98 -8.86
N ILE A 120 -2.92 -6.77 -9.71
CA ILE A 120 -1.78 -5.90 -9.42
C ILE A 120 -1.68 -4.87 -10.54
N GLU A 121 -1.85 -3.60 -10.19
CA GLU A 121 -2.00 -2.51 -11.14
C GLU A 121 -1.01 -1.37 -10.84
N ALA A 122 -0.23 -0.95 -11.85
CA ALA A 122 0.79 0.09 -11.71
C ALA A 122 0.23 1.54 -11.72
N LYS A 123 -1.07 1.70 -11.45
CA LYS A 123 -1.81 2.98 -11.41
C LYS A 123 -3.04 2.81 -10.52
N PHE A 124 -3.42 3.80 -9.72
CA PHE A 124 -4.61 3.68 -8.87
C PHE A 124 -5.89 3.98 -9.68
N PRO A 125 -7.04 3.41 -9.29
CA PRO A 125 -8.22 3.37 -10.13
C PRO A 125 -9.05 4.68 -10.06
N PHE A 126 -8.74 5.58 -9.12
CA PHE A 126 -9.57 6.75 -8.81
C PHE A 126 -9.22 8.00 -9.61
N TRP A 127 -8.17 7.95 -10.45
CA TRP A 127 -7.71 9.14 -11.15
C TRP A 127 -7.97 9.01 -12.64
N LYS A 128 -9.07 9.62 -13.06
CA LYS A 128 -9.15 10.09 -14.44
C LYS A 128 -8.22 11.30 -14.54
N LYS A 129 -7.22 11.24 -15.42
CA LYS A 129 -6.55 12.45 -15.87
C LYS A 129 -7.63 13.39 -16.42
N SER A 130 -7.66 14.63 -15.96
CA SER A 130 -8.33 15.74 -16.64
C SER A 130 -7.67 15.89 -18.02
N GLY A 131 -8.11 15.09 -19.00
CA GLY A 131 -7.45 14.95 -20.29
C GLY A 131 -7.85 13.73 -21.12
N ASP A 132 -8.41 12.67 -20.51
CA ASP A 132 -9.07 11.60 -21.28
C ASP A 132 -10.46 12.06 -21.72
N SER A 133 -10.48 13.05 -22.62
CA SER A 133 -11.59 13.25 -23.53
C SER A 133 -11.72 11.97 -24.34
N GLN A 134 -12.84 11.27 -24.14
CA GLN A 134 -13.31 10.25 -25.06
C GLN A 134 -13.11 10.75 -26.50
N ALA A 135 -12.17 10.14 -27.24
CA ALA A 135 -12.30 10.05 -28.67
C ALA A 135 -13.58 9.23 -28.91
N LYS A 136 -14.70 9.94 -29.03
CA LYS A 136 -15.94 9.37 -29.55
C LYS A 136 -15.70 9.24 -31.05
N ASP A 137 -15.44 8.02 -31.48
CA ASP A 137 -15.63 7.64 -32.87
C ASP A 137 -17.06 8.03 -33.30
N LYS A 138 -17.15 8.82 -34.35
CA LYS A 138 -18.33 9.02 -35.17
C LYS A 138 -17.89 9.06 -36.62
#